data_AF-A0A820HDF7-F1
#
_entry.id   AF-A0A820HDF7-F1
#
_cell.length_a   1.000
_cell.length_b   1.000
_cell.length_c   1.000
_cell.angle_alpha   90.00
_cell.angle_beta   90.00
_cell.angle_gamma   90.00
#
_symmetry.space_group_name_H-M   'P 1'
#
loop_
_entity.id
_entity.type
_entity.pdbx_description
1 polymer ?
#
loop_
_entity_poly.entity_id
_entity_poly.type
_entity_poly.pdbx_seq_one_letter_code
_entity_poly.pdbx_strand_id
1 'polypeptide(L)'
;MMCTFGVTLHPSRLFFVGETSYDNRLPIYDVVTPDTRRPVDRSGSMQKLAQGLAMIVEKINNSIDKNEIQWIMVMDDDTFVSPLNLELLVSKYDPQYSLIIGQSTCGVGFCGGAGYVISKKLFNQFPSFIKKCKPSFGMSQSDQFVPYCIKKRISVEFINRKEFNSQPPDYYSTELG
;
A
#
# COMPACT_ATOMS: atom_id res chain seq x y z
N MET A 1 -19.47 -1.78 -2.87
CA MET A 1 -18.95 -0.89 -3.91
C MET A 1 -17.83 -0.09 -3.28
N MET A 2 -16.58 -0.28 -3.72
CA MET A 2 -15.46 0.51 -3.22
C MET A 2 -14.62 0.97 -4.39
N CYS A 3 -14.27 2.24 -4.34
CA CYS A 3 -13.39 2.91 -5.26
C CYS A 3 -12.02 2.97 -4.58
N THR A 4 -10.99 2.41 -5.21
CA THR A 4 -9.61 2.61 -4.77
C THR A 4 -9.06 3.81 -5.54
N PHE A 5 -8.48 4.77 -4.82
CA PHE A 5 -8.04 6.03 -5.41
C PHE A 5 -6.52 6.12 -5.52
N GLY A 6 -6.08 7.18 -6.18
CA GLY A 6 -4.74 7.36 -6.69
C GLY A 6 -4.47 8.83 -6.89
N VAL A 7 -3.78 9.48 -5.95
CA VAL A 7 -3.42 10.91 -6.08
C VAL A 7 -1.94 11.00 -6.42
N THR A 8 -1.60 11.59 -7.57
CA THR A 8 -0.23 12.02 -7.86
C THR A 8 -0.07 13.44 -7.33
N LEU A 9 0.75 13.61 -6.30
CA LEU A 9 1.22 14.94 -5.94
C LEU A 9 2.48 15.18 -6.77
N HIS A 10 2.38 16.03 -7.81
CA HIS A 10 3.58 16.56 -8.47
C HIS A 10 4.07 17.75 -7.63
N PRO A 11 5.35 17.81 -7.17
CA PRO A 11 6.53 17.06 -7.64
C PRO A 11 6.87 15.76 -6.88
N SER A 12 6.06 15.35 -5.92
CA SER A 12 6.38 14.32 -4.92
C SER A 12 6.56 12.88 -5.41
N ARG A 13 6.30 12.57 -6.69
CA ARG A 13 6.47 11.21 -7.29
C ARG A 13 5.75 10.09 -6.52
N LEU A 14 4.83 10.45 -5.64
CA LEU A 14 4.08 9.62 -4.71
C LEU A 14 2.66 9.44 -5.22
N PHE A 15 2.18 8.21 -5.14
CA PHE A 15 0.84 7.82 -5.53
C PHE A 15 0.10 7.21 -4.34
N PHE A 16 -0.99 7.83 -3.91
CA PHE A 16 -1.74 7.43 -2.71
C PHE A 16 -2.83 6.43 -3.05
N VAL A 17 -2.84 5.26 -2.42
CA VAL A 17 -3.81 4.18 -2.56
C VAL A 17 -4.52 3.97 -1.24
N GLY A 18 -5.84 4.18 -1.24
CA GLY A 18 -6.66 3.98 -0.06
C GLY A 18 -8.14 3.79 -0.39
N GLU A 19 -8.86 3.39 0.65
CA GLU A 19 -10.32 3.33 0.71
C GLU A 19 -10.85 4.78 0.91
N THR A 20 -11.82 5.27 0.13
CA THR A 20 -12.49 6.55 0.46
C THR A 20 -13.91 6.63 -0.11
N SER A 21 -14.71 7.52 0.48
CA SER A 21 -15.93 8.05 -0.13
C SER A 21 -15.59 9.04 -1.26
N TYR A 22 -16.45 9.13 -2.28
CA TYR A 22 -16.23 9.91 -3.51
C TYR A 22 -15.93 11.40 -3.19
N ASP A 23 -14.70 11.88 -3.46
CA ASP A 23 -14.35 13.30 -3.40
C ASP A 23 -13.81 13.78 -4.75
N ASN A 24 -14.61 14.54 -5.49
CA ASN A 24 -14.29 15.00 -6.85
C ASN A 24 -13.18 16.08 -6.92
N ARG A 25 -12.55 16.45 -5.79
CA ARG A 25 -11.58 17.55 -5.72
C ARG A 25 -10.13 17.12 -5.98
N LEU A 26 -9.84 15.83 -6.08
CA LEU A 26 -8.49 15.32 -6.32
C LEU A 26 -8.39 14.63 -7.69
N PRO A 27 -7.25 14.70 -8.40
CA PRO A 27 -7.01 13.86 -9.57
C PRO A 27 -7.02 12.41 -9.11
N ILE A 28 -7.95 11.64 -9.67
CA ILE A 28 -8.39 10.36 -9.13
C ILE A 28 -8.30 9.29 -10.21
N TYR A 29 -7.58 8.21 -9.93
CA TYR A 29 -7.66 6.97 -10.71
C TYR A 29 -8.66 6.01 -10.05
N ASP A 30 -9.94 6.13 -10.42
CA ASP A 30 -11.00 5.31 -9.82
C ASP A 30 -10.87 3.84 -10.23
N VAL A 31 -10.45 2.96 -9.31
CA VAL A 31 -10.43 1.51 -9.52
C VAL A 31 -11.59 0.89 -8.77
N VAL A 32 -12.62 0.49 -9.52
CA VAL A 32 -13.69 -0.35 -9.01
C VAL A 32 -13.23 -1.80 -9.08
N THR A 33 -12.87 -2.38 -7.92
CA THR A 33 -12.66 -3.83 -7.84
C THR A 33 -14.00 -4.53 -8.11
N PRO A 34 -14.04 -5.58 -8.95
CA PRO A 34 -15.28 -6.33 -9.18
C PRO A 34 -15.91 -6.71 -7.85
N ASP A 35 -17.24 -6.60 -7.76
CA ASP A 35 -17.98 -7.02 -6.57
C ASP A 35 -17.66 -8.50 -6.30
N THR A 36 -16.78 -8.73 -5.32
CA THR A 36 -16.54 -10.07 -4.82
C THR A 36 -17.83 -10.42 -4.09
N ARG A 37 -18.78 -11.06 -4.78
CA ARG A 37 -20.04 -11.62 -4.22
C ARG A 37 -19.82 -12.62 -3.08
N ARG A 38 -18.61 -12.72 -2.54
CA ARG A 38 -18.30 -13.36 -1.28
C ARG A 38 -18.72 -12.42 -0.16
N PRO A 39 -19.20 -12.93 0.97
CA PRO A 39 -19.36 -12.13 2.18
C PRO A 39 -18.09 -11.30 2.43
N VAL A 40 -18.19 -10.21 3.21
CA VAL A 40 -17.03 -9.54 3.81
C VAL A 40 -16.39 -10.50 4.82
N ASP A 41 -15.87 -11.62 4.32
CA ASP A 41 -15.07 -12.58 5.05
C ASP A 41 -13.60 -12.17 4.90
N ARG A 42 -12.77 -12.69 5.80
CA ARG A 42 -11.34 -12.35 5.87
C ARG A 42 -10.59 -12.69 4.57
N SER A 43 -11.15 -13.56 3.72
CA SER A 43 -10.57 -13.91 2.42
C SER A 43 -10.92 -12.90 1.33
N GLY A 44 -12.07 -12.23 1.44
CA GLY A 44 -12.51 -11.14 0.57
C GLY A 44 -11.62 -9.91 0.68
N SER A 45 -11.26 -9.47 1.89
CA SER A 45 -10.38 -8.29 2.09
C SER A 45 -8.97 -8.50 1.52
N MET A 46 -8.37 -9.68 1.73
CA MET A 46 -7.08 -10.06 1.17
C MET A 46 -7.08 -10.00 -0.38
N GLN A 47 -8.12 -10.55 -1.00
CA GLN A 47 -8.26 -10.57 -2.46
C GLN A 47 -8.54 -9.17 -3.01
N LYS A 48 -9.34 -8.36 -2.30
CA LYS A 48 -9.67 -6.98 -2.65
C LYS A 48 -8.41 -6.12 -2.75
N LEU A 49 -7.57 -6.10 -1.70
CA LEU A 49 -6.32 -5.33 -1.72
C LEU A 49 -5.38 -5.79 -2.84
N ALA A 50 -5.20 -7.10 -3.00
CA ALA A 50 -4.34 -7.67 -4.04
C ALA A 50 -4.81 -7.34 -5.46
N GLN A 51 -6.11 -7.43 -5.73
CA GLN A 51 -6.69 -7.10 -7.02
C GLN A 51 -6.67 -5.59 -7.27
N GLY A 52 -7.02 -4.79 -6.27
CA GLY A 52 -6.98 -3.32 -6.32
C GLY A 52 -5.58 -2.82 -6.66
N LEU A 53 -4.55 -3.29 -5.94
CA LEU A 53 -3.16 -2.94 -6.25
C LEU A 53 -2.73 -3.37 -7.65
N ALA A 54 -3.11 -4.57 -8.11
CA ALA A 54 -2.79 -5.00 -9.46
C ALA A 54 -3.43 -4.09 -10.53
N MET A 55 -4.70 -3.73 -10.35
CA MET A 55 -5.43 -2.85 -11.25
C MET A 55 -4.87 -1.42 -11.24
N ILE A 56 -4.50 -0.90 -10.06
CA ILE A 56 -3.85 0.42 -9.92
C ILE A 56 -2.52 0.44 -10.67
N VAL A 57 -1.67 -0.58 -10.49
CA VAL A 57 -0.40 -0.67 -11.21
C VAL A 57 -0.64 -0.76 -12.72
N GLU A 58 -1.62 -1.54 -13.17
CA GLU A 58 -2.01 -1.58 -14.58
C GLU A 58 -2.44 -0.20 -15.10
N LYS A 59 -3.22 0.57 -14.32
CA LYS A 59 -3.58 1.95 -14.67
C LYS A 59 -2.39 2.89 -14.72
N ILE A 60 -1.52 2.86 -13.71
CA ILE A 60 -0.30 3.67 -13.66
C ILE A 60 0.56 3.39 -14.90
N ASN A 61 0.79 2.12 -15.24
CA ASN A 61 1.62 1.74 -16.39
C ASN A 61 1.05 2.20 -17.75
N ASN A 62 -0.27 2.39 -17.82
CA ASN A 62 -0.97 2.91 -19.00
C ASN A 62 -1.19 4.44 -18.98
N SER A 63 -0.78 5.12 -17.90
CA SER A 63 -0.92 6.57 -17.76
C SER A 63 0.28 7.32 -18.34
N ILE A 64 0.10 8.62 -18.60
CA ILE A 64 1.20 9.53 -19.00
C ILE A 64 2.23 9.70 -17.88
N ASP A 65 1.79 9.62 -16.62
CA ASP A 65 2.61 9.82 -15.41
C ASP A 65 3.40 8.56 -15.00
N LYS A 66 3.34 7.47 -15.77
CA LYS A 66 3.97 6.18 -15.44
C LYS A 66 5.45 6.29 -15.08
N ASN A 67 6.15 7.26 -15.68
CA ASN A 67 7.57 7.48 -15.45
C ASN A 67 7.82 8.36 -14.22
N GLU A 68 6.86 9.20 -13.85
CA GLU A 68 6.95 10.14 -12.74
C GLU A 68 6.66 9.46 -11.40
N ILE A 69 5.73 8.51 -11.37
CA ILE A 69 5.41 7.76 -10.15
C ILE A 69 6.57 6.82 -9.80
N GLN A 70 7.13 7.02 -8.61
CA GLN A 70 8.24 6.23 -8.07
C GLN A 70 7.85 5.45 -6.81
N TRP A 71 6.78 5.86 -6.14
CA TRP A 71 6.34 5.29 -4.87
C TRP A 71 4.81 5.18 -4.84
N ILE A 72 4.29 4.07 -4.34
CA ILE A 72 2.87 3.89 -4.02
C ILE A 72 2.73 3.82 -2.51
N MET A 73 1.94 4.69 -1.89
CA MET A 73 1.55 4.61 -0.49
C MET A 73 0.23 3.87 -0.38
N VAL A 74 0.18 2.80 0.42
CA VAL A 74 -1.04 2.07 0.75
C VAL A 74 -1.47 2.44 2.17
N MET A 75 -2.74 2.80 2.35
CA MET A 75 -3.29 3.21 3.65
C MET A 75 -4.79 2.91 3.79
N ASP A 76 -5.26 2.91 5.03
CA ASP A 76 -6.69 2.84 5.39
C ASP A 76 -7.36 4.22 5.26
N ASP A 77 -8.69 4.26 5.28
CA ASP A 77 -9.50 5.48 5.10
C ASP A 77 -9.46 6.43 6.32
N ASP A 78 -8.98 5.93 7.46
CA ASP A 78 -8.79 6.66 8.71
C ASP A 78 -7.32 7.06 8.97
N THR A 79 -6.42 6.83 8.01
CA THR A 79 -4.99 7.16 8.13
C THR A 79 -4.70 8.61 7.73
N PHE A 80 -4.12 9.39 8.64
CA PHE A 80 -3.59 10.73 8.31
C PHE A 80 -2.16 10.65 7.79
N VAL A 81 -1.88 11.29 6.65
CA VAL A 81 -0.53 11.36 6.07
C VAL A 81 -0.10 12.79 5.82
N SER A 82 1.13 13.11 6.23
CA SER A 82 1.83 14.34 5.82
C SER A 82 2.61 14.07 4.54
N PRO A 83 2.17 14.57 3.37
CA PRO A 83 2.81 14.22 2.09
C PRO A 83 4.26 14.71 2.00
N LEU A 84 4.54 15.90 2.52
CA LEU A 84 5.89 16.48 2.52
C LEU A 84 6.86 15.64 3.36
N ASN A 85 6.43 15.20 4.55
CA ASN A 85 7.27 14.34 5.40
C ASN A 85 7.48 12.97 4.77
N LEU A 86 6.45 12.42 4.13
CA LEU A 86 6.55 11.16 3.41
C LEU A 86 7.53 11.28 2.23
N GLU A 87 7.46 12.36 1.46
CA GLU A 87 8.39 12.67 0.36
C GLU A 87 9.84 12.76 0.86
N LEU A 88 10.07 13.56 1.91
CA LEU A 88 11.39 13.69 2.54
C LEU A 88 11.92 12.33 3.05
N LEU A 89 11.04 11.48 3.57
CA LEU A 89 11.40 10.15 4.03
C LEU A 89 11.82 9.24 2.87
N VAL A 90 10.99 9.13 1.83
CA VAL A 90 11.25 8.22 0.71
C VAL A 90 12.37 8.70 -0.20
N SER A 91 12.69 10.01 -0.20
CA SER A 91 13.83 10.59 -0.95
C SER A 91 15.19 10.00 -0.57
N LYS A 92 15.28 9.37 0.61
CA LYS A 92 16.50 8.73 1.15
C LYS A 92 16.76 7.34 0.56
N TYR A 93 15.82 6.83 -0.24
CA TYR A 93 15.84 5.47 -0.79
C TYR A 93 15.79 5.52 -2.31
N ASP A 94 16.44 4.55 -2.95
CA ASP A 94 16.38 4.41 -4.40
C ASP A 94 15.17 3.53 -4.81
N PRO A 95 14.19 4.08 -5.56
CA PRO A 95 13.00 3.35 -6.00
C PRO A 95 13.29 2.22 -7.02
N GLN A 96 14.54 2.12 -7.50
CA GLN A 96 15.05 1.02 -8.34
C GLN A 96 15.53 -0.19 -7.53
N TYR A 97 15.32 -0.20 -6.20
CA TYR A 97 15.39 -1.40 -5.38
C TYR A 97 13.99 -1.88 -5.01
N SER A 98 13.84 -3.18 -4.77
CA SER A 98 12.57 -3.76 -4.33
C SER A 98 12.40 -3.50 -2.82
N LEU A 99 11.80 -2.36 -2.48
CA LEU A 99 11.63 -1.88 -1.11
C LEU A 99 10.15 -1.81 -0.72
N ILE A 100 9.86 -2.17 0.53
CA ILE A 100 8.65 -1.77 1.25
C ILE A 100 9.06 -1.09 2.56
N ILE A 101 8.50 0.07 2.83
CA ILE A 101 8.86 0.90 3.99
C ILE A 101 7.57 1.18 4.78
N GLY A 102 7.60 0.92 6.08
CA GLY A 102 6.42 1.04 6.95
C GLY A 102 6.72 0.66 8.39
N GLN A 103 5.68 0.41 9.19
CA GLN A 103 5.82 -0.13 10.55
C GLN A 103 5.74 -1.67 10.51
N SER A 104 6.84 -2.38 10.78
CA SER A 104 6.90 -3.84 10.61
C SER A 104 6.73 -4.65 11.91
N THR A 105 6.28 -4.00 12.99
CA THR A 105 6.22 -4.59 14.34
C THR A 105 4.94 -5.37 14.64
N CYS A 106 3.92 -5.32 13.77
CA CYS A 106 2.61 -5.98 13.98
C CYS A 106 2.55 -7.45 13.51
N GLY A 107 3.68 -8.16 13.44
CA GLY A 107 3.75 -9.59 13.12
C GLY A 107 4.35 -9.90 11.74
N VAL A 108 3.73 -10.80 10.98
CA VAL A 108 4.26 -11.25 9.67
C VAL A 108 3.90 -10.24 8.58
N GLY A 109 4.59 -9.09 8.57
CA GLY A 109 4.35 -8.05 7.57
C GLY A 109 4.46 -6.64 8.14
N PHE A 110 3.59 -5.76 7.68
CA PHE A 110 3.45 -4.40 8.19
C PHE A 110 2.15 -4.26 8.98
N CYS A 111 2.13 -3.30 9.90
CA CYS A 111 0.91 -2.79 10.50
C CYS A 111 0.10 -2.09 9.40
N GLY A 112 -1.00 -2.70 8.93
CA GLY A 112 -1.83 -2.12 7.87
C GLY A 112 -2.31 -0.71 8.18
N GLY A 113 -2.85 -0.53 9.38
CA GLY A 113 -3.32 0.77 9.88
C GLY A 113 -2.22 1.83 10.09
N ALA A 114 -0.94 1.48 9.95
CA ALA A 114 0.13 2.48 9.88
C ALA A 114 0.36 3.01 8.46
N GLY A 115 -0.18 2.31 7.46
CA GLY A 115 0.18 2.42 6.07
C GLY A 115 1.61 1.96 5.75
N TYR A 116 1.91 1.83 4.47
CA TYR A 116 3.25 1.49 3.98
C TYR A 116 3.46 1.96 2.54
N VAL A 117 4.70 2.25 2.17
CA VAL A 117 5.07 2.59 0.79
C VAL A 117 5.77 1.44 0.07
N ILE A 118 5.47 1.32 -1.22
CA ILE A 118 6.03 0.35 -2.16
C ILE A 118 6.81 1.11 -3.23
N SER A 119 8.06 0.70 -3.46
CA SER A 119 8.94 1.23 -4.51
C SER A 119 8.50 0.85 -5.94
N LYS A 120 8.91 1.67 -6.92
CA LYS A 120 8.68 1.44 -8.36
C LYS A 120 9.06 0.08 -8.86
N LYS A 121 10.29 -0.36 -8.57
CA LYS A 121 10.76 -1.66 -9.00
C LYS A 121 9.87 -2.79 -8.49
N LEU A 122 9.38 -2.66 -7.25
CA LEU A 122 8.53 -3.67 -6.66
C LEU A 122 7.11 -3.65 -7.24
N PHE A 123 6.45 -2.49 -7.31
CA PHE A 123 5.08 -2.44 -7.83
C PHE A 123 5.01 -2.79 -9.32
N ASN A 124 6.06 -2.55 -10.11
CA ASN A 124 6.10 -3.00 -11.51
C ASN A 124 6.12 -4.53 -11.67
N GLN A 125 6.53 -5.26 -10.63
CA GLN A 125 6.53 -6.73 -10.65
C GLN A 125 5.21 -7.31 -10.11
N PHE A 126 4.43 -6.53 -9.35
CA PHE A 126 3.22 -6.97 -8.64
C PHE A 126 2.20 -7.73 -9.50
N PRO A 127 1.77 -7.21 -10.67
CA PRO A 127 0.70 -7.82 -11.45
C PRO A 127 1.01 -9.26 -11.90
N SER A 128 2.30 -9.59 -12.05
CA SER A 128 2.75 -10.90 -12.56
C SER A 128 2.51 -12.06 -11.57
N PHE A 129 2.47 -11.78 -10.26
CA PHE A 129 2.39 -12.81 -9.23
C PHE A 129 1.23 -12.64 -8.23
N ILE A 130 0.77 -11.41 -7.97
CA ILE A 130 -0.18 -11.16 -6.88
C ILE A 130 -1.53 -11.85 -7.11
N LYS A 131 -2.02 -11.88 -8.37
CA LYS A 131 -3.24 -12.59 -8.78
C LYS A 131 -3.17 -14.12 -8.57
N LYS A 132 -1.95 -14.68 -8.52
CA LYS A 132 -1.68 -16.12 -8.35
C LYS A 132 -1.34 -16.49 -6.90
N CYS A 133 -1.24 -15.52 -6.01
CA CYS A 133 -0.89 -15.77 -4.63
C CYS A 133 -2.09 -16.36 -3.88
N LYS A 134 -1.82 -17.36 -3.02
CA LYS A 134 -2.82 -17.97 -2.14
C LYS A 134 -2.43 -17.73 -0.69
N PRO A 135 -3.39 -17.40 0.21
CA PRO A 135 -3.09 -17.17 1.61
C PRO A 135 -2.56 -18.46 2.25
N SER A 136 -1.68 -18.31 3.24
CA SER A 136 -1.27 -19.44 4.08
C SER A 136 -2.43 -19.87 4.98
N PHE A 137 -2.47 -21.15 5.38
CA PHE A 137 -3.40 -21.61 6.40
C PHE A 137 -3.20 -20.80 7.70
N GLY A 138 -4.28 -20.27 8.28
CA GLY A 138 -4.26 -19.40 9.46
C GLY A 138 -4.04 -17.91 9.20
N MET A 139 -3.74 -17.49 7.97
CA MET A 139 -3.63 -16.08 7.60
C MET A 139 -5.01 -15.45 7.51
N SER A 140 -5.23 -14.36 8.25
CA SER A 140 -6.56 -13.79 8.43
C SER A 140 -6.65 -12.26 8.27
N GLN A 141 -5.53 -11.59 7.97
CA GLN A 141 -5.47 -10.14 7.80
C GLN A 141 -4.88 -9.77 6.43
N SER A 142 -5.50 -8.81 5.74
CA SER A 142 -5.08 -8.25 4.44
C SER A 142 -3.63 -7.80 4.44
N ASP A 143 -3.19 -7.23 5.55
CA ASP A 143 -1.93 -6.51 5.66
C ASP A 143 -0.75 -7.46 5.89
N GLN A 144 -1.05 -8.72 6.22
CA GLN A 144 -0.08 -9.82 6.22
C GLN A 144 -0.02 -10.49 4.84
N PHE A 145 -1.14 -10.52 4.10
CA PHE A 145 -1.25 -11.25 2.85
C PHE A 145 -0.35 -10.70 1.75
N VAL A 146 -0.44 -9.39 1.47
CA VAL A 146 0.34 -8.77 0.40
C VAL A 146 1.86 -8.87 0.67
N PRO A 147 2.37 -8.45 1.86
CA PRO A 147 3.76 -8.70 2.25
C PRO A 147 4.21 -10.16 2.14
N TYR A 148 3.38 -11.10 2.57
CA TYR A 148 3.68 -12.53 2.46
C TYR A 148 3.82 -12.98 1.00
N CYS A 149 2.91 -12.55 0.13
CA CYS A 149 2.96 -12.85 -1.29
C CYS A 149 4.24 -12.34 -1.94
N ILE A 150 4.65 -11.13 -1.58
CA ILE A 150 5.88 -10.52 -2.10
C ILE A 150 7.10 -11.31 -1.61
N LYS A 151 7.23 -11.56 -0.30
CA LYS A 151 8.36 -12.30 0.29
C LYS A 151 8.56 -13.68 -0.35
N LYS A 152 7.48 -14.33 -0.77
CA LYS A 152 7.55 -15.65 -1.41
C LYS A 152 8.05 -15.64 -2.86
N ARG A 153 8.08 -14.49 -3.53
CA ARG A 153 8.31 -14.41 -4.98
C ARG A 153 9.44 -13.48 -5.37
N ILE A 154 9.69 -12.44 -4.57
CA ILE A 154 10.64 -11.38 -4.88
C ILE A 154 11.56 -11.21 -3.66
N SER A 155 12.86 -11.06 -3.93
CA SER A 155 13.79 -10.56 -2.92
C SER A 155 13.46 -9.09 -2.68
N VAL A 156 12.92 -8.80 -1.50
CA VAL A 156 12.41 -7.49 -1.10
C VAL A 156 12.98 -7.13 0.27
N GLU A 157 13.37 -5.88 0.42
CA GLU A 157 13.80 -5.35 1.70
C GLU A 157 12.61 -4.71 2.42
N PHE A 158 12.43 -5.12 3.68
CA PHE A 158 11.43 -4.58 4.59
C PHE A 158 12.11 -3.58 5.52
N ILE A 159 11.75 -2.31 5.40
CA ILE A 159 12.39 -1.24 6.16
C ILE A 159 11.40 -0.71 7.21
N ASN A 160 11.70 -0.98 8.48
CA ASN A 160 10.91 -0.48 9.61
C ASN A 160 11.20 1.01 9.86
N ARG A 161 10.16 1.83 10.03
CA ARG A 161 10.27 3.28 10.23
C ARG A 161 9.28 3.77 11.29
N LYS A 162 9.77 4.55 12.25
CA LYS A 162 8.97 5.16 13.34
C LYS A 162 8.01 6.25 12.88
N GLU A 163 8.20 6.73 11.65
CA GLU A 163 7.32 7.70 11.02
C GLU A 163 5.95 7.10 10.66
N PHE A 164 5.86 5.76 10.55
CA PHE A 164 4.62 5.04 10.33
C PHE A 164 4.06 4.53 11.66
N ASN A 165 2.81 4.87 11.94
CA ASN A 165 2.20 4.68 13.24
C ASN A 165 0.77 4.17 13.07
N SER A 166 0.50 2.96 13.56
CA SER A 166 -0.83 2.33 13.52
C SER A 166 -1.73 2.71 14.70
N GLN A 167 -1.21 3.49 15.65
CA GLN A 167 -1.92 3.92 16.84
C GLN A 167 -1.87 5.44 16.96
N PRO A 168 -2.79 6.07 17.71
CA PRO A 168 -2.72 7.50 17.97
C PRO A 168 -1.44 7.87 18.74
N PRO A 169 -0.97 9.13 18.65
CA PRO A 169 0.26 9.58 19.32
C PRO A 169 0.33 9.23 20.81
N ASP A 170 -0.79 9.29 21.52
CA ASP A 170 -0.88 8.99 22.95
C ASP A 170 -0.48 7.55 23.28
N TYR A 171 -0.69 6.61 22.35
CA TYR A 171 -0.28 5.21 22.53
C TYR A 171 1.24 5.04 22.61
N TYR A 172 1.99 5.86 21.88
CA TYR A 172 3.46 5.78 21.83
C TYR A 172 4.13 6.67 22.88
N SER A 173 3.38 7.55 23.55
CA SER A 173 3.89 8.47 24.56
C SER A 173 4.33 7.78 25.87
N THR A 174 3.85 6.55 26.13
CA THR A 174 4.12 5.77 27.33
C THR A 174 5.43 4.96 27.27
N GLU A 175 6.09 4.87 26.11
CA GLU A 175 7.37 4.16 25.94
C GLU A 175 8.62 5.06 26.12
N LEU A 176 8.43 6.34 26.48
CA LEU A 176 9.51 7.28 26.79
C LEU A 176 9.76 7.45 28.31
N GLY A 177 9.31 6.48 29.12
CA GLY A 177 9.59 6.39 30.55
C GLY A 177 10.99 5.85 30.86
#